data_AF-A0A852VFA0-F1
#
_entry.id   AF-A0A852VFA0-F1
#
_cell.length_a   1.000
_cell.length_b   1.000
_cell.length_c   1.000
_cell.angle_alpha   90.00
_cell.angle_beta   90.00
_cell.angle_gamma   90.00
#
_symmetry.space_group_name_H-M   'P 1'
#
loop_
_entity.id
_entity.type
_entity.pdbx_description
1 polymer ?
#
loop_
_entity_poly.entity_id
_entity_poly.type
_entity_poly.pdbx_seq_one_letter_code
_entity_poly.pdbx_strand_id
1 'polypeptide(L)' 'MPVKSDALLTLWDIENMPACDEGMDLARRFLEAAGECVNTLGHGRTSSSRNDLLWTHTAMVNHSDKCEKCNEVLRLL' A
#
# COMPACT_ATOMS: atom_id res chain seq x y z
N MET A 1 3.18 13.83 -15.17
CA MET A 1 3.78 14.27 -13.89
C MET A 1 3.97 13.03 -13.03
N PRO A 2 5.10 12.87 -12.32
CA PRO A 2 5.29 11.73 -11.43
C PRO A 2 4.26 11.78 -10.30
N VAL A 3 3.69 10.63 -9.96
CA VAL A 3 2.89 10.42 -8.76
C VAL A 3 3.78 10.66 -7.56
N LYS A 4 3.41 11.62 -6.71
CA LYS A 4 4.08 11.86 -5.43
C LYS A 4 3.49 10.88 -4.41
N SER A 5 4.34 10.07 -3.79
CA SER A 5 3.92 9.11 -2.75
C SER A 5 3.15 9.81 -1.61
N ASP A 6 3.59 11.01 -1.23
CA ASP A 6 2.91 11.83 -0.21
C ASP A 6 1.46 12.14 -0.57
N ALA A 7 1.15 12.32 -1.86
CA ALA A 7 -0.22 12.59 -2.33
C ALA A 7 -1.10 11.34 -2.28
N LEU A 8 -0.53 10.15 -2.49
CA LEU A 8 -1.23 8.88 -2.30
C LEU A 8 -1.53 8.63 -0.82
N LEU A 9 -0.58 8.98 0.05
CA LEU A 9 -0.74 8.88 1.50
C LEU A 9 -1.77 9.87 2.05
N THR A 10 -2.00 11.01 1.40
CA THR A 10 -3.04 11.97 1.83
C THR A 10 -4.46 11.56 1.39
N LEU A 11 -4.59 10.69 0.38
CA LEU A 11 -5.90 10.20 -0.08
C LEU A 11 -6.49 9.17 0.87
N TRP A 12 -5.64 8.44 1.58
CA TRP A 12 -6.05 7.56 2.66
C TRP A 12 -5.98 8.35 3.97
N ASP A 13 -7.07 8.40 4.72
CA ASP A 13 -7.07 8.99 6.06
C ASP A 13 -6.38 8.02 7.05
N ILE A 14 -5.06 7.86 6.87
CA ILE A 14 -4.18 6.93 7.61
C ILE A 14 -4.21 7.25 9.10
N GLU A 15 -4.34 8.53 9.47
CA GLU A 15 -4.27 8.97 10.87
C GLU A 15 -5.53 8.60 11.68
N ASN A 16 -6.68 8.41 11.03
CA ASN A 16 -7.95 8.07 11.72
C ASN A 16 -8.38 6.61 11.52
N MET A 17 -7.58 5.80 10.85
CA MET A 17 -7.95 4.42 10.56
C MET A 17 -7.76 3.55 11.81
N PRO A 18 -8.77 2.75 12.25
CA PRO A 18 -8.65 1.90 13.43
C PRO A 18 -7.82 0.62 13.17
N ALA A 19 -6.73 0.74 12.41
CA ALA A 19 -5.78 -0.34 12.13
C ALA A 19 -4.57 -0.24 13.08
N CYS A 20 -3.79 -1.32 13.19
CA CYS A 20 -2.59 -1.32 14.03
C CYS A 20 -1.39 -0.70 13.29
N ASP A 21 -0.38 -0.25 14.04
CA ASP A 21 0.81 0.41 13.49
C ASP A 21 1.53 -0.43 12.42
N GLU A 22 1.60 -1.75 12.60
CA GLU A 22 2.18 -2.67 11.62
C GLU A 22 1.37 -2.71 10.31
N GLY A 23 0.04 -2.75 10.41
CA GLY A 23 -0.85 -2.68 9.25
C GLY A 23 -0.72 -1.34 8.53
N MET A 24 -0.58 -0.24 9.26
CA MET A 24 -0.38 1.09 8.68
C MET A 24 0.97 1.22 7.95
N ASP A 25 2.03 0.63 8.50
CA ASP A 25 3.34 0.59 7.83
C ASP A 25 3.29 -0.25 6.54
N LEU A 26 2.59 -1.38 6.55
CA LEU A 26 2.37 -2.21 5.36
C LEU A 26 1.57 -1.47 4.28
N ALA A 27 0.51 -0.76 4.66
CA ALA A 27 -0.29 0.06 3.75
C ALA A 27 0.52 1.19 3.13
N ARG A 28 1.37 1.87 3.92
CA ARG A 28 2.29 2.90 3.42
C ARG A 28 3.25 2.35 2.37
N ARG A 29 3.90 1.21 2.65
CA ARG A 29 4.84 0.56 1.71
C ARG A 29 4.15 0.14 0.41
N PHE A 30 2.91 -0.36 0.50
CA PHE A 30 2.11 -0.69 -0.67
C PHE A 30 1.85 0.54 -1.55
N LEU A 31 1.48 1.68 -0.95
CA LEU A 31 1.23 2.93 -1.67
C LEU A 31 2.48 3.51 -2.33
N GLU A 32 3.61 3.45 -1.64
CA GLU A 32 4.91 3.84 -2.20
C GLU A 32 5.25 2.98 -3.42
N ALA A 33 5.14 1.65 -3.29
CA ALA A 33 5.36 0.72 -4.40
C ALA A 33 4.38 0.96 -5.57
N ALA A 34 3.13 1.33 -5.28
CA ALA A 34 2.14 1.67 -6.30
C ALA A 34 2.52 2.96 -7.04
N GLY A 35 2.95 4.00 -6.32
CA GLY A 35 3.44 5.24 -6.91
C GLY A 35 4.65 5.00 -7.81
N GLU A 36 5.62 4.22 -7.36
CA GLU A 36 6.80 3.82 -8.15
C GLU A 36 6.41 2.99 -9.38
N CYS A 37 5.50 2.03 -9.23
CA CYS A 37 5.00 1.22 -10.34
C CYS A 37 4.35 2.09 -11.41
N VAL A 38 3.49 3.06 -11.02
CA VAL A 38 2.87 4.00 -11.97
C VAL A 38 3.91 4.90 -12.62
N ASN A 39 4.88 5.41 -11.86
CA ASN A 39 5.94 6.28 -12.37
C ASN A 39 6.87 5.58 -13.36
N THR A 40 7.04 4.26 -13.23
CA THR A 40 7.87 3.44 -14.11
C THR A 40 7.12 2.92 -15.34
N LEU A 41 5.79 3.11 -15.44
CA LEU A 41 5.04 2.77 -16.65
C LEU A 41 5.62 3.52 -17.86
N GLY A 42 5.89 2.78 -18.94
CA GLY A 42 6.52 3.30 -20.16
C GLY A 42 8.05 3.40 -20.12
N HIS A 43 8.69 3.11 -18.98
CA HIS A 43 10.15 3.03 -18.85
C HIS A 43 10.56 1.56 -18.69
N GLY A 44 11.56 1.09 -19.44
CA GLY A 44 11.86 -0.33 -19.70
C GLY A 44 12.20 -1.26 -18.52
N ARG A 45 12.00 -0.87 -17.26
CA ARG A 45 12.12 -1.73 -16.07
C ARG A 45 10.81 -1.73 -15.27
N THR A 46 9.86 -2.55 -15.70
CA THR A 46 8.53 -2.68 -15.05
C THR A 46 8.36 -3.96 -14.22
N SER A 47 9.28 -4.93 -14.36
CA SER A 47 9.14 -6.24 -13.69
C SER A 47 9.49 -6.21 -12.21
N SER A 48 10.49 -5.43 -11.80
CA SER A 48 10.86 -5.28 -10.39
C SER A 48 9.80 -4.49 -9.61
N SER A 49 9.39 -3.34 -10.14
CA SER A 49 8.36 -2.50 -9.50
C SER A 49 7.01 -3.20 -9.36
N ARG A 50 6.63 -4.02 -10.35
CA ARG A 50 5.43 -4.87 -10.24
C ARG A 50 5.57 -5.95 -9.16
N ASN A 51 6.72 -6.59 -9.04
CA ASN A 51 6.93 -7.62 -8.02
C ASN A 51 6.90 -7.03 -6.61
N ASP A 52 7.49 -5.85 -6.42
CA ASP A 52 7.50 -5.15 -5.13
C ASP A 52 6.08 -4.72 -4.73
N LEU A 53 5.26 -4.27 -5.70
CA LEU A 53 3.84 -3.99 -5.49
C LEU A 53 3.05 -5.25 -5.07
N LEU A 54 3.26 -6.38 -5.74
CA LEU A 54 2.57 -7.63 -5.41
C LEU A 54 3.00 -8.17 -4.04
N TRP A 55 4.28 -8.03 -3.70
CA TRP A 55 4.82 -8.47 -2.41
C TRP A 55 4.24 -7.64 -1.26
N THR A 56 4.26 -6.31 -1.38
CA THR A 56 3.69 -5.40 -0.36
C THR A 56 2.17 -5.59 -0.21
N HIS A 57 1.44 -5.77 -1.30
CA HIS A 57 0.01 -6.13 -1.26
C HIS A 57 -0.24 -7.44 -0.52
N THR A 58 0.53 -8.49 -0.85
CA THR A 58 0.39 -9.81 -0.21
C THR A 58 0.67 -9.76 1.29
N ALA A 59 1.70 -9.00 1.70
CA ALA A 59 2.02 -8.80 3.11
C ALA A 59 0.86 -8.10 3.86
N MET A 60 0.27 -7.07 3.26
CA MET A 60 -0.89 -6.35 3.82
C MET A 60 -2.11 -7.27 4.00
N VAL A 61 -2.47 -8.06 2.97
CA VAL A 61 -3.59 -9.02 3.04
C VAL A 61 -3.34 -10.07 4.13
N ASN A 62 -2.16 -10.70 4.12
CA ASN A 62 -1.79 -11.71 5.11
C ASN A 62 -1.81 -11.18 6.55
N HIS A 63 -1.45 -9.91 6.75
CA HIS A 63 -1.53 -9.25 8.05
C HIS A 63 -3.00 -9.00 8.43
N SER A 64 -3.81 -8.48 7.50
CA SER A 64 -5.24 -8.21 7.75
C SER A 64 -6.05 -9.47 8.08
N ASP A 65 -5.68 -10.64 7.56
CA ASP A 65 -6.33 -11.91 7.89
C ASP A 65 -6.04 -12.39 9.33
N LYS A 66 -4.95 -11.88 9.93
CA LYS A 66 -4.48 -12.30 11.27
C LYS A 66 -4.72 -11.26 12.36
N CYS A 67 -4.94 -10.00 11.99
CA CYS A 67 -5.16 -8.90 12.92
C CYS A 67 -6.62 -8.46 12.88
N GLU A 68 -7.36 -8.64 13.97
CA GLU A 68 -8.79 -8.27 14.06
C GLU A 68 -9.04 -6.79 13.70
N LYS A 69 -8.21 -5.88 14.22
CA LYS A 69 -8.29 -4.43 13.92
C LYS A 69 -8.14 -4.16 12.43
N CYS A 70 -7.15 -4.76 11.79
CA CYS A 70 -6.91 -4.58 10.36
C CYS A 70 -7.95 -5.31 9.50
N ASN A 71 -8.52 -6.43 9.98
CA ASN A 71 -9.58 -7.17 9.30
C ASN A 71 -10.88 -6.37 9.24
N GLU A 72 -11.25 -5.71 10.34
CA GLU A 72 -12.45 -4.86 10.40
C GLU A 72 -12.34 -3.68 9.43
N VAL A 73 -11.16 -3.05 9.36
CA VAL A 73 -10.88 -1.98 8.40
C VAL A 73 -10.98 -2.47 6.95
N LEU A 74 -10.44 -3.64 6.63
CA LEU A 74 -10.47 -4.18 5.27
C LEU A 74 -11.89 -4.47 4.77
N ARG A 75 -12.84 -4.77 5.67
CA ARG A 75 -14.25 -5.01 5.33
C ARG A 75 -15.06 -3.74 5.07
N LEU A 76 -14.53 -2.58 5.45
CA LEU A 76 -15.19 -1.28 5.30
C LEU A 76 -14.74 -0.52 4.03
N LEU A 77 -13.68 -1.00 3.38
CA LEU A 77 -13.16 -0.52 2.08
C LEU A 77 -13.80 -1.32 0.93
#